data_AF-A0A1E7J5F3-F1
#
_entry.id   AF-A0A1E7J5F3-F1
#
_cell.length_a   1.000
_cell.length_b   1.000
_cell.length_c   1.000
_cell.angle_alpha   90.00
_cell.angle_beta   90.00
_cell.angle_gamma   90.00
#
_symmetry.space_group_name_H-M   'P 1'
#
loop_
_entity.id
_entity.type
_entity.pdbx_description
1 polymer ?
#
loop_
_entity_poly.entity_id
_entity_poly.type
_entity_poly.pdbx_seq_one_letter_code
_entity_poly.pdbx_strand_id
1 'polypeptide(L)'
;MTLLKQGDMPRFALLERFKQAQNPVLFGTSSFWQGIDVPGKALECVVITKLPFAVPDDPVTEARLEEIRKARKNPFMTYQVPQAVILFKQGFGRLIRTKADAGMVAVLDPRVHTKGYGRFFIDALPSCLRTEELDTVRTFFDKIRSSRSEKQDGSPA
;
A
#
# COMPACT_ATOMS: atom_id res chain seq x y z
N MET A 1 -16.60 0.86 14.74
CA MET A 1 -15.34 0.53 14.04
C MET A 1 -15.28 -0.98 13.92
N THR A 2 -15.15 -1.49 12.69
CA THR A 2 -15.16 -2.95 12.43
C THR A 2 -13.74 -3.43 12.17
N LEU A 3 -13.28 -4.45 12.88
CA LEU A 3 -11.95 -5.03 12.68
C LEU A 3 -12.08 -6.36 11.92
N LEU A 4 -11.32 -6.50 10.84
CA LEU A 4 -11.27 -7.68 9.99
C LEU A 4 -9.84 -8.16 9.90
N LYS A 5 -9.62 -9.47 10.02
CA LYS A 5 -8.28 -10.06 10.01
C LYS A 5 -8.22 -11.19 9.01
N GLN A 6 -7.14 -11.23 8.24
CA GLN A 6 -6.83 -12.37 7.38
C GLN A 6 -6.73 -13.67 8.19
N GLY A 7 -7.39 -14.72 7.70
CA GLY A 7 -7.44 -16.03 8.36
C GLY A 7 -8.79 -16.31 9.01
N ASP A 8 -9.56 -15.27 9.37
CA ASP A 8 -10.88 -15.45 9.99
C ASP A 8 -11.94 -15.90 8.98
N MET A 9 -11.78 -15.53 7.70
CA MET A 9 -12.69 -15.85 6.61
C MET A 9 -11.93 -16.03 5.29
N PRO A 10 -12.52 -16.72 4.29
CA PRO A 10 -12.01 -16.70 2.92
C PRO A 10 -11.84 -15.27 2.42
N ARG A 11 -10.76 -15.02 1.69
CA ARG A 11 -10.36 -13.69 1.25
C ARG A 11 -11.48 -12.90 0.56
N PHE A 12 -12.23 -13.54 -0.32
CA PHE A 12 -13.35 -12.90 -1.00
C PHE A 12 -14.42 -12.41 -0.02
N ALA A 13 -14.86 -13.27 0.92
CA ALA A 13 -15.84 -12.91 1.94
C ALA A 13 -15.33 -11.81 2.87
N LEU A 14 -14.04 -11.81 3.20
CA LEU A 14 -13.43 -10.76 4.02
C LEU A 14 -13.45 -9.40 3.32
N LEU A 15 -13.19 -9.38 2.01
CA LEU A 15 -13.25 -8.16 1.20
C LEU A 15 -14.69 -7.65 1.03
N GLU A 16 -15.66 -8.54 0.82
CA GLU A 16 -17.07 -8.13 0.76
C GLU A 16 -17.55 -7.55 2.10
N ARG A 17 -17.18 -8.19 3.22
CA ARG A 17 -17.48 -7.65 4.56
C ARG A 17 -16.79 -6.32 4.81
N PHE A 18 -15.55 -6.13 4.33
CA PHE A 18 -14.85 -4.86 4.39
C PHE A 18 -15.61 -3.77 3.64
N LYS A 19 -16.11 -4.04 2.43
CA LYS A 19 -16.87 -3.05 1.64
C LYS A 19 -18.20 -2.64 2.29
N GLN A 20 -18.85 -3.55 3.01
CA GLN A 20 -20.18 -3.32 3.60
C GLN A 20 -20.13 -2.72 5.01
N ALA A 21 -19.00 -2.87 5.71
CA ALA A 21 -18.88 -2.43 7.09
C ALA A 21 -18.66 -0.92 7.22
N GLN A 22 -19.22 -0.32 8.28
CA GLN A 22 -18.99 1.08 8.62
C GLN A 22 -17.63 1.24 9.31
N ASN A 23 -16.79 2.13 8.78
CA ASN A 23 -15.43 2.43 9.25
C ASN A 23 -14.61 1.15 9.55
N PRO A 24 -14.35 0.33 8.52
CA PRO A 24 -13.66 -0.94 8.67
C PRO A 24 -12.13 -0.76 8.67
N VAL A 25 -11.45 -1.63 9.40
CA VAL A 25 -9.99 -1.80 9.34
C VAL A 25 -9.70 -3.25 9.05
N LEU A 26 -8.92 -3.49 8.00
CA LEU A 26 -8.57 -4.81 7.53
C LEU A 26 -7.07 -5.05 7.72
N PHE A 27 -6.74 -6.05 8.53
CA PHE A 27 -5.38 -6.53 8.73
C PHE A 27 -5.08 -7.65 7.75
N GLY A 28 -4.13 -7.41 6.85
CA GLY A 28 -3.66 -8.38 5.86
C GLY A 28 -2.14 -8.50 5.85
N THR A 29 -1.66 -9.65 5.40
CA THR A 29 -0.23 -9.93 5.20
C THR A 29 0.15 -9.74 3.71
N SER A 30 1.34 -10.18 3.29
CA SER A 30 1.82 -10.03 1.91
C SER A 30 0.85 -10.56 0.84
N SER A 31 0.05 -11.58 1.14
CA SER A 31 -0.96 -12.11 0.19
C SER A 31 -2.11 -11.13 -0.11
N PHE A 32 -2.30 -10.10 0.73
CA PHE A 32 -3.25 -9.01 0.48
C PHE A 32 -2.66 -7.96 -0.49
N TRP A 33 -1.37 -8.00 -0.80
CA TRP A 33 -0.77 -7.11 -1.81
C TRP A 33 -1.15 -7.52 -3.25
N GLN A 34 -1.59 -8.76 -3.45
CA GLN A 34 -1.89 -9.33 -4.75
C GLN A 34 -3.39 -9.57 -4.93
N GLY A 35 -4.04 -8.83 -5.82
CA GLY A 35 -5.43 -9.07 -6.26
C GLY A 35 -6.51 -8.55 -5.30
N ILE A 36 -6.21 -7.56 -4.46
CA ILE A 36 -7.25 -6.82 -3.76
C ILE A 36 -7.84 -5.80 -4.71
N ASP A 37 -9.15 -5.94 -4.94
CA ASP A 37 -9.94 -4.94 -5.61
C ASP A 37 -10.99 -4.34 -4.69
N VAL A 38 -10.65 -3.20 -4.08
CA VAL A 38 -11.60 -2.37 -3.34
C VAL A 38 -11.70 -1.03 -4.08
N PRO A 39 -12.64 -0.89 -5.03
CA PRO A 39 -12.84 0.37 -5.73
C PRO A 39 -13.60 1.38 -4.87
N GLY A 40 -13.29 2.67 -5.05
CA GLY A 40 -14.09 3.79 -4.53
C GLY A 40 -13.91 4.08 -3.04
N LYS A 41 -15.00 4.55 -2.40
CA LYS A 41 -15.05 5.12 -1.02
C LYS A 41 -14.56 4.18 0.09
N ALA A 42 -14.38 2.90 -0.19
CA ALA A 42 -14.10 1.89 0.82
C ALA A 42 -12.62 1.82 1.24
N LEU A 43 -11.68 2.40 0.46
CA LEU A 43 -10.26 2.38 0.80
C LEU A 43 -9.63 3.77 0.70
N GLU A 44 -9.61 4.49 1.83
CA GLU A 44 -9.06 5.85 1.91
C GLU A 44 -7.64 5.88 2.50
N CYS A 45 -7.23 4.82 3.18
CA CYS A 45 -5.94 4.73 3.83
C CYS A 45 -5.35 3.34 3.66
N VAL A 46 -4.13 3.27 3.15
CA VAL A 46 -3.31 2.05 3.11
C VAL A 46 -2.13 2.25 4.04
N VAL A 47 -1.95 1.35 4.99
CA VAL A 47 -0.84 1.37 5.94
C VAL A 47 0.15 0.26 5.59
N ILE A 48 1.37 0.65 5.22
CA ILE A 48 2.48 -0.24 4.93
C ILE A 48 3.39 -0.22 6.15
N THR A 49 3.27 -1.25 6.99
CA THR A 49 4.05 -1.36 8.23
C THR A 49 5.52 -1.73 7.99
N LYS A 50 5.82 -2.40 6.88
CA LYS A 50 7.17 -2.85 6.52
C LYS A 50 7.34 -2.91 5.01
N LEU A 51 8.52 -2.55 4.52
CA LEU A 51 8.89 -2.70 3.11
C LEU A 51 8.79 -4.18 2.67
N PRO A 52 8.18 -4.45 1.49
CA PRO A 52 7.82 -5.80 1.04
C PRO A 52 9.03 -6.53 0.45
N PHE A 53 10.06 -6.77 1.26
CA PHE A 53 11.16 -7.64 0.88
C PHE A 53 10.70 -9.10 0.87
N ALA A 54 10.98 -9.80 -0.21
CA ALA A 54 10.75 -11.24 -0.29
C ALA A 54 11.55 -11.98 0.78
N VAL A 55 10.93 -12.97 1.40
CA VAL A 55 11.64 -13.92 2.27
C VAL A 55 12.34 -14.91 1.33
N PRO A 56 13.67 -15.08 1.43
CA PRO A 56 14.46 -15.81 0.44
C PRO A 56 14.35 -17.34 0.56
N ASP A 57 13.21 -17.88 0.99
CA ASP A 57 13.04 -19.31 1.28
C ASP A 57 12.67 -20.12 0.02
N ASP A 58 12.71 -19.47 -1.15
CA ASP A 58 12.41 -20.07 -2.45
C ASP A 58 13.71 -20.52 -3.14
N PRO A 59 13.89 -21.81 -3.45
CA PRO A 59 15.13 -22.35 -4.04
C PRO A 59 15.53 -21.66 -5.35
N VAL A 60 14.57 -21.21 -6.16
CA VAL A 60 14.85 -20.50 -7.41
C VAL A 60 15.44 -19.12 -7.13
N THR A 61 14.90 -18.43 -6.13
CA THR A 61 15.41 -17.15 -5.65
C THR A 61 16.83 -17.31 -5.10
N GLU A 62 17.08 -18.33 -4.27
CA GLU A 62 18.42 -18.61 -3.74
C GLU A 62 19.45 -18.81 -4.85
N ALA A 63 19.14 -19.66 -5.84
CA ALA A 63 20.02 -19.91 -6.99
C ALA A 63 20.36 -18.62 -7.76
N ARG A 64 19.37 -17.74 -7.97
CA ARG A 64 19.60 -16.42 -8.59
C ARG A 64 20.50 -15.54 -7.74
N LEU A 65 20.29 -15.51 -6.43
CA LEU A 65 21.13 -14.71 -5.53
C LEU A 65 22.58 -15.22 -5.55
N GLU A 66 22.79 -16.54 -5.56
CA GLU A 66 24.13 -17.13 -5.69
C GLU A 66 24.82 -16.77 -7.00
N GLU A 67 24.12 -16.83 -8.14
CA GLU A 67 24.66 -16.45 -9.43
C GLU A 67 25.14 -14.99 -9.45
N ILE A 68 24.34 -14.09 -8.87
CA ILE A 68 24.71 -12.67 -8.73
C ILE A 68 25.96 -12.51 -7.84
N ARG A 69 26.07 -13.28 -6.75
CA ARG A 69 27.26 -13.27 -5.90
C ARG A 69 28.50 -13.78 -6.64
N LYS A 70 28.37 -14.85 -7.44
CA LYS A 70 29.45 -15.39 -8.29
C LYS A 70 29.95 -14.34 -9.28
N ALA A 71 29.06 -13.48 -9.78
CA ALA A 71 29.40 -12.33 -10.62
C ALA A 71 29.97 -11.12 -9.83
N ARG A 72 30.31 -11.26 -8.55
CA ARG A 72 30.81 -10.21 -7.63
C ARG A 72 29.90 -8.98 -7.53
N LYS A 73 28.59 -9.14 -7.71
CA LYS A 73 27.60 -8.08 -7.53
C LYS A 73 26.87 -8.25 -6.20
N ASN A 74 26.23 -7.18 -5.71
CA ASN A 74 25.44 -7.21 -4.48
C ASN A 74 23.98 -7.61 -4.78
N PRO A 75 23.53 -8.84 -4.43
CA PRO A 75 22.19 -9.33 -4.75
C PRO A 75 21.07 -8.53 -4.09
N PHE A 76 21.34 -7.96 -2.92
CA PHE A 76 20.37 -7.13 -2.23
C PHE A 76 20.04 -5.90 -3.06
N MET A 77 21.05 -5.19 -3.57
CA MET A 77 20.86 -3.99 -4.38
C MET A 77 20.42 -4.30 -5.82
N THR A 78 20.91 -5.38 -6.42
CA THR A 78 20.64 -5.67 -7.84
C THR A 78 19.38 -6.49 -8.09
N TYR A 79 18.86 -7.16 -7.06
CA TYR A 79 17.68 -8.02 -7.20
C TYR A 79 16.63 -7.72 -6.14
N GLN A 80 16.96 -7.84 -4.86
CA GLN A 80 15.94 -7.77 -3.79
C GLN A 80 15.28 -6.39 -3.69
N VAL A 81 16.06 -5.30 -3.75
CA VAL A 81 15.53 -3.93 -3.74
C VAL A 81 14.60 -3.68 -4.95
N PRO A 82 15.02 -3.94 -6.21
CA PRO A 82 14.12 -3.84 -7.35
C PRO A 82 12.82 -4.63 -7.21
N GLN A 83 12.88 -5.88 -6.75
CA GLN A 83 11.68 -6.71 -6.55
C GLN A 83 10.74 -6.09 -5.49
N ALA A 84 11.29 -5.65 -4.36
CA ALA A 84 10.50 -5.00 -3.32
C ALA A 84 9.88 -3.67 -3.81
N VAL A 85 10.59 -2.89 -4.63
CA VAL A 85 10.06 -1.65 -5.22
C VAL A 85 8.89 -1.93 -6.18
N ILE A 86 8.97 -3.00 -6.99
CA ILE A 86 7.87 -3.42 -7.87
C ILE A 86 6.62 -3.77 -7.05
N LEU A 87 6.77 -4.61 -6.02
CA LEU A 87 5.66 -4.97 -5.12
C LEU A 87 5.11 -3.74 -4.39
N PHE A 88 5.99 -2.84 -3.95
CA PHE A 88 5.60 -1.59 -3.30
C PHE A 88 4.74 -0.71 -4.22
N LYS A 89 5.18 -0.50 -5.45
CA LYS A 89 4.44 0.26 -6.47
C LYS A 89 3.10 -0.39 -6.80
N GLN A 90 3.05 -1.72 -6.87
CA GLN A 90 1.80 -2.44 -7.09
C GLN A 90 0.82 -2.25 -5.94
N GLY A 91 1.28 -2.33 -4.68
CA GLY A 91 0.46 -2.05 -3.50
C GLY A 91 -0.08 -0.62 -3.51
N PHE A 92 0.76 0.35 -3.85
CA PHE A 92 0.36 1.75 -4.00
C PHE A 92 -0.72 1.95 -5.08
N GLY A 93 -0.53 1.36 -6.26
CA GLY A 93 -1.47 1.49 -7.39
C GLY A 93 -2.85 0.87 -7.16
N ARG A 94 -3.05 0.12 -6.06
CA ARG A 94 -4.37 -0.38 -5.67
C ARG A 94 -5.19 0.63 -4.89
N LEU A 95 -4.56 1.64 -4.29
CA LEU A 95 -5.24 2.72 -3.58
C LEU A 95 -5.91 3.72 -4.54
N ILE A 96 -5.24 4.07 -5.65
CA ILE A 96 -5.74 5.09 -6.60
C ILE A 96 -6.13 4.38 -7.89
N ARG A 97 -7.44 4.08 -8.05
CA ARG A 97 -7.96 3.41 -9.26
C ARG A 97 -8.62 4.36 -10.24
N THR A 98 -9.24 5.42 -9.75
CA THR A 98 -9.93 6.42 -10.57
C THR A 98 -9.40 7.83 -10.26
N LYS A 99 -9.59 8.77 -11.19
CA LYS A 99 -9.24 10.19 -10.96
C LYS A 99 -10.01 10.83 -9.79
N ALA A 100 -11.11 10.20 -9.35
CA ALA A 100 -11.92 10.68 -8.25
C ALA A 100 -11.52 10.05 -6.90
N ASP A 101 -10.65 9.04 -6.90
CA ASP A 101 -10.19 8.41 -5.66
C ASP A 101 -9.19 9.34 -4.98
N ALA A 102 -9.45 9.63 -3.70
CA ALA A 102 -8.56 10.38 -2.84
C ALA A 102 -8.28 9.54 -1.59
N GLY A 103 -7.01 9.42 -1.23
CA GLY A 103 -6.58 8.63 -0.09
C GLY A 103 -5.11 8.87 0.23
N MET A 104 -4.63 8.18 1.25
CA MET A 104 -3.27 8.29 1.76
C MET A 104 -2.61 6.91 1.84
N VAL A 105 -1.31 6.85 1.55
CA VAL A 105 -0.47 5.72 1.92
C VAL A 105 0.42 6.14 3.08
N ALA A 106 0.26 5.51 4.24
CA ALA A 106 1.16 5.67 5.37
C ALA A 106 2.22 4.57 5.32
N VAL A 107 3.49 4.96 5.22
CA VAL A 107 4.61 4.01 5.29
C VAL A 107 5.28 4.16 6.64
N LEU A 108 5.17 3.12 7.48
CA LEU A 108 5.68 3.15 8.87
C LEU A 108 7.08 2.55 8.99
N ASP A 109 7.71 2.19 7.88
CA ASP A 109 9.04 1.61 7.86
C ASP A 109 10.11 2.73 7.80
N PRO A 110 10.89 2.97 8.87
CA PRO A 110 11.86 4.05 8.91
C PRO A 110 13.00 3.85 7.89
N ARG A 111 13.17 2.65 7.33
CA ARG A 111 14.20 2.36 6.32
C ARG A 111 14.00 3.14 5.03
N VAL A 112 12.78 3.62 4.77
CA VAL A 112 12.49 4.51 3.64
C VAL A 112 13.29 5.81 3.72
N HIS A 113 13.51 6.34 4.93
CA HIS A 113 14.26 7.57 5.15
C HIS A 113 15.70 7.32 5.58
N THR A 114 15.94 6.27 6.37
CA THR A 114 17.24 6.02 7.01
C THR A 114 18.23 5.22 6.17
N LYS A 115 17.79 4.53 5.12
CA LYS A 115 18.67 3.71 4.25
C LYS A 115 18.75 4.30 2.86
N GLY A 116 19.95 4.27 2.26
CA GLY A 116 20.18 4.83 0.92
C GLY A 116 19.28 4.24 -0.18
N TYR A 117 18.88 2.97 -0.06
CA TYR A 117 17.94 2.35 -1.00
C TYR A 117 16.49 2.81 -0.82
N GLY A 118 16.14 3.44 0.31
CA GLY A 118 14.78 3.90 0.60
C GLY A 118 14.26 4.89 -0.44
N ARG A 119 15.18 5.68 -1.00
CA ARG A 119 14.90 6.59 -2.12
C ARG A 119 14.29 5.89 -3.35
N PHE A 120 14.69 4.65 -3.65
CA PHE A 120 14.12 3.92 -4.80
C PHE A 120 12.62 3.62 -4.62
N PHE A 121 12.16 3.45 -3.38
CA PHE A 121 10.74 3.25 -3.09
C PHE A 121 9.95 4.54 -3.33
N ILE A 122 10.48 5.66 -2.86
CA ILE A 122 9.87 6.98 -2.98
C ILE A 122 9.85 7.47 -4.43
N ASP A 123 10.95 7.29 -5.15
CA ASP A 123 11.10 7.73 -6.55
C ASP A 123 10.27 6.85 -7.52
N ALA A 124 9.88 5.65 -7.11
CA ALA A 124 9.01 4.77 -7.90
C ALA A 124 7.51 5.16 -7.86
N LEU A 125 7.11 6.02 -6.92
CA LEU A 125 5.73 6.48 -6.77
C LEU A 125 5.43 7.67 -7.70
N PRO A 126 4.17 7.85 -8.13
CA PRO A 126 3.76 9.06 -8.83
C PRO A 126 3.95 10.31 -7.96
N SER A 127 4.00 11.48 -8.59
CA SER A 127 4.03 12.76 -7.87
C SER A 127 2.82 12.87 -6.96
N CYS A 128 3.05 13.01 -5.66
CA CYS A 128 2.03 13.12 -4.62
C CYS A 128 2.57 13.97 -3.47
N LEU A 129 1.67 14.57 -2.70
CA LEU A 129 2.03 15.28 -1.47
C LEU A 129 2.62 14.28 -0.47
N ARG A 130 3.74 14.64 0.14
CA ARG A 130 4.44 13.85 1.15
C ARG A 130 4.51 14.69 2.43
N THR A 131 4.23 14.05 3.56
CA THR A 131 4.28 14.72 4.87
C THR A 131 4.62 13.69 5.95
N GLU A 132 5.33 14.15 6.97
CA GLU A 132 5.56 13.41 8.21
C GLU A 132 4.70 13.98 9.36
N GLU A 133 3.95 15.06 9.11
CA GLU A 133 3.17 15.76 10.11
C GLU A 133 1.71 15.30 10.15
N LEU A 134 1.27 14.90 11.35
CA LEU A 134 -0.10 14.43 11.57
C LEU A 134 -1.15 15.51 11.29
N ASP A 135 -0.84 16.79 11.50
CA ASP A 135 -1.81 17.86 11.26
C ASP A 135 -2.07 18.09 9.77
N THR A 136 -1.06 17.86 8.91
CA THR A 136 -1.25 17.83 7.46
C THR A 136 -2.19 16.70 7.06
N VAL A 137 -2.02 15.52 7.67
CA VAL A 137 -2.88 14.35 7.44
C VAL A 137 -4.32 14.63 7.86
N ARG A 138 -4.53 15.21 9.05
CA ARG A 138 -5.87 15.58 9.54
C ARG A 138 -6.56 16.54 8.57
N THR A 139 -5.87 17.61 8.19
CA THR A 139 -6.36 18.61 7.24
C THR A 139 -6.74 17.99 5.89
N PHE A 140 -5.97 17.02 5.41
CA PHE A 140 -6.27 16.30 4.18
C PHE A 140 -7.58 15.50 4.26
N PHE A 141 -7.77 14.72 5.32
CA PHE A 141 -9.00 13.95 5.51
C PHE A 141 -10.22 14.83 5.76
N ASP A 142 -10.07 15.96 6.46
CA ASP A 142 -11.15 16.92 6.66
C ASP A 142 -11.62 17.51 5.33
N LYS A 143 -10.69 17.89 4.43
CA LYS A 143 -11.02 18.35 3.07
C LYS A 143 -11.73 17.28 2.24
N ILE A 144 -11.30 16.02 2.32
CA ILE A 144 -11.95 14.90 1.63
C ILE A 144 -13.38 14.71 2.14
N ARG A 145 -13.62 14.85 3.44
CA ARG A 145 -14.96 14.73 4.03
C ARG A 145 -15.88 15.88 3.63
N SER A 146 -15.41 17.13 3.71
CA SER A 146 -16.20 18.31 3.35
C SER A 146 -16.59 18.36 1.87
N SER A 147 -15.66 18.05 0.96
CA SER A 147 -15.94 17.99 -0.50
C SER A 147 -16.95 16.90 -0.91
N ARG A 148 -17.23 15.95 -0.01
CA ARG A 148 -18.21 14.87 -0.22
C ARG A 148 -19.60 15.21 0.33
N SER A 149 -19.69 15.99 1.40
CA SER A 149 -20.98 16.49 1.93
C SER A 149 -21.68 17.42 0.94
N GLU A 150 -20.95 18.27 0.22
CA GLU A 150 -21.54 19.19 -0.77
C GLU A 150 -22.09 18.50 -2.02
N LYS A 151 -21.60 17.30 -2.38
CA LYS A 151 -22.08 16.55 -3.56
C LYS A 151 -23.35 15.73 -3.30
N GLN A 152 -23.77 15.56 -2.04
CA GLN A 152 -24.95 14.78 -1.69
C GLN A 152 -26.26 15.60 -1.64
N ASP A 153 -26.17 16.93 -1.66
CA ASP A 153 -27.31 17.84 -1.58
C ASP A 153 -27.79 18.40 -2.94
N GLY A 154 -27.24 17.87 -4.04
CA GLY A 154 -27.44 18.39 -5.41
C GLY A 154 -28.10 17.42 -6.38
N SER A 155 -29.13 16.66 -5.96
CA SER A 155 -29.96 15.89 -6.91
C SER A 155 -31.09 16.79 -7.43
N PRO A 156 -31.17 17.12 -8.73
CA PRO A 156 -32.40 17.66 -9.30
C PRO A 156 -33.43 16.54 -9.45
N ALA A 157 -34.68 16.92 -9.24
CA ALA A 157 -35.89 16.16 -9.50
C ALA A 157 -36.04 15.76 -10.99
#